data_AF-A0A1F8FPR9-F1
#
_entry.id   AF-A0A1F8FPR9-F1
#
_cell.length_a   1.000
_cell.length_b   1.000
_cell.length_c   1.000
_cell.angle_alpha   90.00
_cell.angle_beta   90.00
_cell.angle_gamma   90.00
#
_symmetry.space_group_name_H-M   'P 1'
#
loop_
_entity.id
_entity.type
_entity.pdbx_description
1 polymer ?
#
loop_
_entity_poly.entity_id
_entity_poly.type
_entity_poly.pdbx_seq_one_letter_code
_entity_poly.pdbx_strand_id
1 'polypeptide(L)'
;MKLLLTSGGITNKSIAKALFDLVGKKPKDTALVFIPTASNIEKGDKDWLINDLINLKNQNFKSISITDISAVPENIWRPQIISEGKYLVFN
;
A
#
# COMPACT_ATOMS: atom_id res chain seq x y z
N MET A 1 -3.04 1.61 -17.80
CA MET A 1 -3.00 1.37 -16.34
C MET A 1 -1.70 0.68 -15.99
N LYS A 2 -1.14 0.92 -14.79
CA LYS A 2 0.11 0.32 -14.32
C LYS A 2 -0.19 -0.51 -13.08
N LEU A 3 0.11 -1.82 -13.10
CA LEU A 3 -0.19 -2.74 -12.02
C LEU A 3 1.04 -3.59 -11.70
N LEU A 4 1.29 -3.83 -10.42
CA LEU A 4 2.27 -4.80 -9.91
C LEU A 4 1.51 -5.80 -9.06
N LEU A 5 1.49 -7.06 -9.48
CA LEU A 5 0.83 -8.15 -8.77
C LEU A 5 1.89 -9.00 -8.06
N THR A 6 1.69 -9.23 -6.77
CA THR A 6 2.58 -10.07 -5.95
C THR A 6 1.74 -10.97 -5.07
N SER A 7 2.29 -12.11 -4.67
CA SER A 7 1.61 -13.08 -3.80
C SER A 7 1.73 -12.75 -2.31
N GLY A 8 2.46 -11.68 -1.94
CA GLY A 8 2.74 -11.37 -0.53
C GLY A 8 3.49 -10.06 -0.36
N GLY A 9 3.01 -8.98 -0.99
CA GLY A 9 3.57 -7.64 -0.79
C GLY A 9 5.00 -7.43 -1.33
N ILE A 10 5.73 -6.51 -0.69
CA ILE A 10 7.11 -6.11 -1.05
C ILE A 10 8.11 -6.79 -0.11
N THR A 11 8.36 -8.07 -0.32
CA THR A 11 9.20 -8.90 0.58
C THR A 11 10.68 -8.91 0.21
N ASN A 12 11.06 -8.36 -0.93
CA ASN A 12 12.45 -8.34 -1.39
C ASN A 12 12.76 -7.11 -2.26
N LYS A 13 14.06 -6.93 -2.53
CA LYS A 13 14.58 -5.79 -3.29
C LYS A 13 14.15 -5.77 -4.76
N SER A 14 13.91 -6.93 -5.39
CA SER A 14 13.52 -6.98 -6.80
C SER A 14 12.07 -6.51 -7.00
N ILE A 15 11.16 -6.91 -6.11
CA ILE A 15 9.77 -6.42 -6.09
C ILE A 15 9.74 -4.92 -5.81
N ALA A 16 10.50 -4.45 -4.81
CA ALA A 16 10.61 -3.01 -4.51
C ALA A 16 11.09 -2.23 -5.74
N LYS A 17 12.12 -2.73 -6.43
CA LYS A 17 12.62 -2.12 -7.66
C LYS A 17 11.54 -2.09 -8.75
N ALA A 18 10.83 -3.20 -8.97
CA ALA A 18 9.74 -3.26 -9.94
C ALA A 18 8.63 -2.24 -9.64
N LEU A 19 8.30 -2.03 -8.36
CA LEU A 19 7.36 -0.99 -7.96
C LEU A 19 7.85 0.39 -8.37
N PHE A 20 9.09 0.75 -8.03
CA PHE A 20 9.60 2.10 -8.30
C PHE A 20 9.86 2.35 -9.79
N ASP A 21 10.26 1.32 -10.55
CA ASP A 21 10.35 1.38 -12.01
C ASP A 21 8.96 1.66 -12.64
N LEU A 22 7.92 1.00 -12.11
CA LEU A 22 6.54 1.20 -12.55
C LEU A 22 6.03 2.61 -12.19
N VAL A 23 6.26 3.04 -10.95
CA VAL A 23 5.93 4.37 -10.41
C VAL A 23 6.59 5.46 -11.24
N GLY A 24 7.85 5.27 -11.64
CA GLY A 24 8.67 6.26 -12.35
C GLY A 24 9.14 7.42 -11.45
N LYS A 25 9.10 7.25 -10.12
CA LYS A 25 9.54 8.23 -9.13
C LYS A 25 10.40 7.57 -8.07
N LYS A 26 11.21 8.37 -7.39
CA LYS A 26 11.97 7.90 -6.22
C LYS A 26 11.00 7.64 -5.04
N PRO A 27 11.33 6.72 -4.12
CA PRO A 27 10.47 6.43 -2.97
C PRO A 27 10.09 7.68 -2.16
N LYS A 28 11.06 8.55 -1.87
CA LYS A 28 10.87 9.80 -1.13
C LYS A 28 9.94 10.82 -1.79
N ASP A 29 9.64 10.65 -3.08
CA ASP A 29 8.74 11.50 -3.87
C ASP A 29 7.39 10.81 -4.12
N THR A 30 7.19 9.63 -3.51
CA THR A 30 6.07 8.72 -3.73
C THR A 30 5.20 8.64 -2.48
N ALA A 31 3.92 8.98 -2.61
CA ALA A 31 2.93 8.83 -1.55
C ALA A 31 2.13 7.52 -1.76
N LEU A 32 1.79 6.83 -0.67
CA LEU A 32 1.14 5.53 -0.72
C LEU A 32 -0.12 5.51 0.15
N VAL A 33 -1.15 4.79 -0.31
CA VAL A 33 -2.33 4.42 0.48
C VAL A 33 -2.32 2.91 0.65
N PHE A 34 -2.33 2.47 1.89
CA PHE A 34 -2.46 1.08 2.29
C PHE A 34 -3.93 0.78 2.61
N ILE A 35 -4.48 -0.24 1.98
CA ILE A 35 -5.89 -0.63 2.07
C ILE A 35 -5.96 -2.03 2.68
N PRO A 36 -6.21 -2.16 4.01
CA PRO A 36 -6.15 -3.42 4.75
C PRO A 36 -7.48 -4.21 4.72
N THR A 37 -8.37 -3.90 3.77
CA THR A 37 -9.75 -4.37 3.78
C THR A 37 -9.87 -5.88 3.73
N ALA A 38 -8.95 -6.59 3.06
CA ALA A 38 -9.01 -8.06 3.03
C ALA A 38 -8.65 -8.67 4.40
N SER A 39 -7.84 -7.99 5.20
CA SER A 39 -7.51 -8.44 6.57
C SER A 39 -8.70 -8.50 7.53
N ASN A 40 -9.85 -7.90 7.18
CA ASN A 40 -11.03 -7.89 8.05
C ASN A 40 -11.71 -9.25 8.15
N ILE A 41 -11.64 -10.05 7.08
CA ILE A 41 -12.29 -11.37 7.03
C ILE A 41 -11.35 -12.50 7.47
N GLU A 42 -10.04 -12.24 7.46
CA GLU A 42 -9.02 -13.20 7.89
C GLU A 42 -9.07 -13.43 9.40
N LYS A 43 -9.11 -14.72 9.77
CA LYS A 43 -9.17 -15.15 11.17
C LYS A 43 -7.78 -15.52 11.68
N GLY A 44 -7.56 -15.29 12.96
CA GLY A 44 -6.31 -15.63 13.63
C GLY A 44 -5.32 -14.46 13.64
N ASP A 45 -4.05 -14.81 13.65
CA ASP A 45 -2.96 -13.85 13.77
C ASP A 45 -2.79 -12.98 12.50
N LYS A 46 -2.45 -11.71 12.69
CA LYS A 46 -2.32 -10.71 11.62
C LYS A 46 -0.89 -10.19 11.47
N ASP A 47 0.12 -10.94 11.92
CA ASP A 47 1.53 -10.59 11.76
C ASP A 47 1.88 -10.35 10.28
N TRP A 48 1.24 -11.06 9.35
CA TRP A 48 1.43 -10.83 7.91
C TRP A 48 1.10 -9.39 7.49
N LEU A 49 0.00 -8.82 7.99
CA LEU A 49 -0.42 -7.45 7.69
C LEU A 49 0.56 -6.43 8.28
N ILE A 50 1.00 -6.69 9.52
CA ILE A 50 1.97 -5.86 10.22
C ILE A 50 3.31 -5.90 9.48
N ASN A 51 3.77 -7.09 9.09
CA ASN A 51 5.00 -7.29 8.33
C ASN A 51 4.95 -6.59 6.98
N ASP A 52 3.82 -6.64 6.27
CA ASP A 52 3.66 -5.90 5.01
C ASP A 52 3.71 -4.39 5.19
N LEU A 53 3.09 -3.86 6.25
CA LEU A 53 3.18 -2.44 6.56
C LEU A 53 4.62 -2.03 6.93
N ILE A 54 5.35 -2.87 7.66
CA ILE A 54 6.77 -2.66 7.98
C ILE A 54 7.62 -2.70 6.70
N ASN A 55 7.38 -3.66 5.81
CA ASN A 55 8.06 -3.78 4.53
C ASN A 55 7.89 -2.53 3.68
N LEU A 56 6.67 -1.97 3.63
CA LEU A 56 6.38 -0.70 2.98
C LEU A 56 7.09 0.47 3.66
N LYS A 57 7.02 0.56 5.00
CA LYS A 57 7.71 1.60 5.78
C LYS A 57 9.21 1.63 5.48
N ASN A 58 9.83 0.46 5.33
CA ASN A 58 11.26 0.33 5.04
C ASN A 58 11.68 0.82 3.64
N GLN A 59 10.73 1.10 2.73
CA GLN A 59 11.04 1.65 1.41
C GLN A 59 11.25 3.16 1.41
N ASN A 60 11.05 3.85 2.54
CA ASN A 60 11.25 5.30 2.68
C ASN A 60 10.36 6.13 1.71
N PHE A 61 9.07 5.78 1.67
CA PHE A 61 8.06 6.57 0.97
C PHE A 61 7.94 7.99 1.54
N LYS A 62 7.49 8.95 0.73
CA LYS A 62 7.17 10.32 1.18
C LYS A 62 6.18 10.30 2.33
N SER A 63 5.14 9.49 2.19
CA SER A 63 4.10 9.28 3.18
C SER A 63 3.37 7.96 2.92
N ILE A 64 2.90 7.35 4.00
CA ILE A 64 2.01 6.19 3.97
C ILE A 64 0.74 6.60 4.72
N SER A 65 -0.39 6.51 4.04
CA SER A 65 -1.72 6.68 4.62
C SER A 65 -2.42 5.32 4.65
N ILE A 66 -3.32 5.11 5.61
CA ILE A 66 -4.06 3.86 5.77
C ILE A 66 -5.53 4.19 5.70
N THR A 67 -6.28 3.50 4.85
CA THR A 67 -7.72 3.68 4.76
C THR A 67 -8.40 2.35 4.45
N ASP A 68 -9.45 2.03 5.19
CA ASP A 68 -10.24 0.82 4.98
C ASP A 68 -11.57 1.21 4.34
N ILE A 69 -11.73 0.81 3.08
CA ILE A 69 -12.92 1.13 2.30
C ILE A 69 -14.18 0.43 2.80
N SER A 70 -14.04 -0.60 3.65
CA SER A 70 -15.16 -1.33 4.25
C SER A 70 -15.56 -0.80 5.63
N ALA A 71 -14.64 -0.18 6.36
CA ALA A 71 -14.87 0.28 7.73
C ALA A 71 -15.12 1.79 7.84
N VAL A 72 -14.75 2.56 6.81
CA VAL A 72 -14.84 4.02 6.81
C VAL A 72 -15.84 4.50 5.76
N PRO A 73 -16.65 5.55 6.02
CA PRO A 73 -17.51 6.16 5.00
C PRO A 73 -16.76 6.70 3.78
N GLU A 74 -17.41 6.67 2.61
CA GLU A 74 -16.82 7.09 1.32
C GLU A 74 -16.30 8.52 1.32
N ASN A 75 -17.03 9.45 1.93
CA ASN A 75 -16.60 10.85 2.05
C ASN A 75 -15.30 11.03 2.85
N ILE A 76 -14.84 10.02 3.60
CA ILE A 76 -13.60 10.03 4.37
C ILE A 76 -12.47 9.27 3.66
N TRP A 77 -12.71 8.06 3.13
CA TRP A 77 -11.64 7.29 2.46
C TRP A 77 -11.37 7.76 1.03
N ARG A 78 -12.40 8.17 0.29
CA ARG A 78 -12.28 8.51 -1.12
C ARG A 78 -11.29 9.66 -1.36
N PRO A 79 -11.32 10.79 -0.61
CA PRO A 79 -10.33 11.85 -0.74
C PRO A 79 -8.88 11.40 -0.52
N GLN A 80 -8.67 10.35 0.28
CA GLN A 80 -7.34 9.82 0.55
C GLN A 80 -6.76 9.07 -0.66
N ILE A 81 -7.61 8.56 -1.56
CA ILE A 81 -7.23 7.79 -2.75
C ILE A 81 -7.13 8.67 -4.00
N ILE A 82 -8.08 9.57 -4.23
CA ILE A 82 -8.20 10.36 -5.47
C ILE A 82 -7.21 11.52 -5.61
N SER A 83 -6.45 11.86 -4.55
CA SER A 83 -5.43 12.90 -4.66
C SER A 83 -4.29 12.45 -5.59
N GLU A 84 -3.89 13.30 -6.52
CA GLU A 84 -2.85 13.02 -7.51
C GLU A 84 -1.54 12.50 -6.89
N GLY A 85 -0.94 11.48 -7.51
CA GLY A 85 0.38 10.98 -7.14
C GLY A 85 0.43 9.95 -6.02
N LYS A 86 -0.72 9.39 -5.61
CA LYS A 86 -0.78 8.28 -4.66
C LYS A 86 -0.87 6.92 -5.35
N TYR A 87 -0.17 5.94 -4.78
CA TYR A 87 -0.19 4.55 -5.21
C TYR A 87 -0.97 3.72 -4.20
N LEU A 88 -1.77 2.78 -4.70
CA LEU A 88 -2.63 1.95 -3.86
C LEU A 88 -1.99 0.58 -3.66
N VAL A 89 -1.95 0.13 -2.41
CA VAL A 89 -1.56 -1.23 -2.04
C VAL A 89 -2.71 -1.86 -1.27
N PHE A 90 -3.19 -3.00 -1.76
CA PHE A 90 -4.30 -3.76 -1.22
C PHE A 90 -3.74 -4.97 -0.47
N ASN A 91 -4.15 -5.14 0.78
CA ASN A 91 -3.79 -6.28 1.64
C ASN A 91 -4.97 -6.73 2.51
#